data_AF-A0A498KGD2-F1
#
_entry.id   AF-A0A498KGD2-F1
#
_cell.length_a   1.000
_cell.length_b   1.000
_cell.length_c   1.000
_cell.angle_alpha   90.00
_cell.angle_beta   90.00
_cell.angle_gamma   90.00
#
_symmetry.space_group_name_H-M   'P 1'
#
loop_
_entity.id
_entity.type
_entity.pdbx_description
1 polymer ?
#
loop_
_entity_poly.entity_id
_entity_poly.type
_entity_poly.pdbx_seq_one_letter_code
_entity_poly.pdbx_strand_id
1 'polypeptide(L)'
;MAPKQRTPKVTRNPDLIRGIGKYSRSKMYHKRGLWAIKAKNGGAFPCHEKKPAADAPAVKPPKFYPADDVKKPLVNKRKPKATKLRASITPGTVLIILAGRFKGKRVVFLKQLSSGLLLVTGPFKINGVPLRRVNQSYVIGTSTKIDISGVNVDKFDDKYFAKEVQKKKKKGEGEFFEAEKEDKNVLPQEKKEDQKAVDTPLVNCIDKIADLKTYLAARFSLKQGMKPHELVF
;
A
#
# COMPACT_ATOMS: atom_id res chain seq x y z
N MET A 1 8.40 -35.69 18.44
CA MET A 1 9.27 -35.06 17.42
C MET A 1 8.57 -33.82 16.89
N ALA A 2 9.13 -32.62 17.12
CA ALA A 2 8.55 -31.38 16.59
C ALA A 2 8.51 -31.42 15.04
N PRO A 3 7.45 -30.90 14.41
CA PRO A 3 7.37 -30.86 12.95
C PRO A 3 8.52 -30.01 12.40
N LYS A 4 9.42 -30.63 11.62
CA LYS A 4 10.49 -29.93 10.90
C LYS A 4 9.89 -28.71 10.19
N GLN A 5 10.36 -27.52 10.55
CA GLN A 5 9.98 -26.27 9.87
C GLN A 5 10.19 -26.46 8.37
N ARG A 6 9.10 -26.39 7.61
CA ARG A 6 9.15 -26.53 6.15
C ARG A 6 9.84 -25.30 5.58
N THR A 7 11.09 -25.45 5.15
CA THR A 7 11.78 -24.44 4.36
C THR A 7 10.93 -24.06 3.14
N PRO A 8 10.76 -22.78 2.81
CA PRO A 8 9.94 -22.36 1.68
C PRO A 8 10.49 -22.99 0.39
N LYS A 9 9.62 -23.73 -0.33
CA LYS A 9 9.99 -24.37 -1.60
C LYS A 9 10.20 -23.29 -2.67
N VAL A 10 11.46 -22.97 -2.95
CA VAL A 10 11.84 -22.17 -4.12
C VAL A 10 11.59 -22.99 -5.40
N THR A 11 11.12 -22.34 -6.46
CA THR A 11 10.86 -23.02 -7.74
C THR A 11 12.17 -23.54 -8.34
N ARG A 12 12.19 -24.83 -8.75
CA ARG A 12 13.38 -25.42 -9.41
C ARG A 12 13.61 -24.92 -10.85
N ASN A 13 12.65 -24.15 -11.38
CA ASN A 13 12.70 -23.45 -12.66
C ASN A 13 12.62 -21.93 -12.39
N PRO A 14 13.73 -21.18 -12.50
CA PRO A 14 13.66 -19.72 -12.45
C PRO A 14 12.99 -19.20 -13.73
N ASP A 15 12.36 -18.03 -13.63
CA ASP A 15 11.76 -17.36 -14.79
C ASP A 15 12.86 -16.77 -15.69
N LEU A 16 12.73 -16.93 -17.01
CA LEU A 16 13.55 -16.21 -17.99
C LEU A 16 12.95 -14.81 -18.23
N ILE A 17 11.65 -14.79 -18.48
CA ILE A 17 10.78 -13.60 -18.57
C ILE A 17 9.51 -13.95 -17.79
N ARG A 18 8.77 -12.96 -17.29
CA ARG A 18 7.54 -13.19 -16.51
C ARG A 18 6.57 -14.11 -17.25
N GLY A 19 6.33 -15.31 -16.70
CA GLY A 19 5.43 -16.32 -17.26
C GLY A 19 6.11 -17.37 -18.14
N ILE A 20 7.41 -17.23 -18.43
CA ILE A 20 8.20 -18.18 -19.22
C ILE A 20 9.37 -18.67 -18.36
N GLY A 21 9.37 -19.96 -18.01
CA GLY A 21 10.46 -20.58 -17.27
C GLY A 21 11.74 -20.76 -18.11
N LYS A 22 12.91 -20.66 -17.48
CA LYS A 22 14.22 -20.82 -18.13
C LYS A 22 14.45 -22.23 -18.70
N TYR A 23 13.90 -23.26 -18.06
CA TYR A 23 14.05 -24.65 -18.48
C TYR A 23 12.77 -25.20 -19.12
N SER A 24 12.96 -26.03 -20.16
CA SER A 24 11.90 -26.76 -20.85
C SER A 24 11.27 -27.86 -19.98
N ARG A 25 10.12 -28.39 -20.43
CA ARG A 25 9.37 -29.44 -19.71
C ARG A 25 10.18 -30.72 -19.52
N SER A 26 10.96 -31.14 -20.53
CA SER A 26 11.80 -32.35 -20.46
C SER A 26 12.93 -32.21 -19.44
N LYS A 27 13.66 -31.08 -19.46
CA LYS A 27 14.70 -30.80 -18.46
C LYS A 27 14.12 -30.73 -17.04
N MET A 28 12.93 -30.12 -16.89
CA MET A 28 12.24 -30.07 -15.60
C MET A 28 11.70 -31.42 -15.12
N TYR A 29 11.33 -32.32 -16.03
CA TYR A 29 10.92 -33.68 -15.70
C TYR A 29 12.05 -34.45 -15.00
N HIS A 30 13.27 -34.38 -15.53
CA HIS A 30 14.45 -34.98 -14.90
C HIS A 30 14.83 -34.28 -13.59
N LYS A 31 14.89 -32.95 -13.60
CA LYS A 31 15.31 -32.13 -12.44
C LYS A 31 14.34 -32.21 -11.25
N ARG A 32 13.06 -32.50 -11.50
CA ARG A 32 12.06 -32.75 -10.43
C ARG A 32 12.12 -34.18 -9.88
N GLY A 33 12.86 -35.09 -10.52
CA GLY A 33 12.86 -36.51 -10.15
C GLY A 33 11.56 -37.22 -10.49
N LEU A 34 10.70 -36.62 -11.34
CA LEU A 34 9.41 -37.21 -11.73
C LEU A 34 9.61 -38.53 -12.47
N TRP A 35 10.70 -38.65 -13.22
CA TRP A 35 11.12 -39.89 -13.87
C TRP A 35 11.34 -41.03 -12.89
N ALA A 36 12.03 -40.77 -11.78
CA ALA A 36 12.32 -41.77 -10.76
C ALA A 36 11.05 -42.17 -9.99
N ILE A 37 10.15 -41.22 -9.72
CA ILE A 37 8.84 -41.50 -9.09
C ILE A 37 7.98 -42.36 -10.01
N LYS A 38 7.94 -42.02 -11.30
CA LYS A 38 7.18 -42.78 -12.31
C LYS A 38 7.75 -44.20 -12.47
N ALA A 39 9.07 -44.36 -12.48
CA ALA A 39 9.71 -45.67 -12.54
C ALA A 39 9.39 -46.53 -11.30
N LYS A 40 9.38 -45.94 -10.11
CA LYS A 40 9.02 -46.64 -8.86
C LYS A 40 7.55 -47.07 -8.80
N ASN A 41 6.67 -46.38 -9.49
CA ASN A 41 5.23 -46.63 -9.49
C ASN A 41 4.76 -47.33 -10.77
N GLY A 42 5.56 -48.24 -11.32
CA GLY A 42 5.17 -49.09 -12.46
C GLY A 42 4.85 -48.32 -13.74
N GLY A 43 5.47 -47.15 -13.95
CA GLY A 43 5.22 -46.33 -15.13
C GLY A 43 4.04 -45.36 -15.01
N ALA A 44 3.34 -45.31 -13.87
CA ALA A 44 2.25 -44.37 -13.61
C ALA A 44 2.62 -43.35 -12.51
N PHE A 45 1.93 -42.20 -12.50
CA PHE A 45 2.02 -41.28 -11.35
C PHE A 45 1.00 -41.68 -10.28
N PRO A 46 1.31 -41.55 -8.99
CA PRO A 46 0.38 -41.90 -7.93
C PRO A 46 -0.85 -40.98 -7.96
N CYS A 47 -2.05 -41.56 -8.02
CA CYS A 47 -3.33 -40.85 -7.85
C CYS A 47 -3.82 -41.03 -6.41
N HIS A 48 -4.36 -39.96 -5.82
CA HIS A 48 -5.08 -40.05 -4.56
C HIS A 48 -6.57 -40.14 -4.85
N GLU A 49 -7.21 -41.19 -4.33
CA GLU A 49 -8.67 -41.32 -4.40
C GLU A 49 -9.33 -40.19 -3.62
N LYS A 50 -10.42 -39.66 -4.18
CA LYS A 50 -11.13 -38.52 -3.61
C LYS A 50 -11.83 -39.00 -2.35
N LYS A 51 -11.44 -38.46 -1.18
CA LYS A 51 -12.05 -38.82 0.10
C LYS A 51 -13.58 -38.60 0.01
N PRO A 52 -14.42 -39.58 0.40
CA PRO A 52 -15.87 -39.41 0.38
C PRO A 52 -16.27 -38.22 1.26
N ALA A 53 -17.13 -37.35 0.73
CA ALA A 53 -17.59 -36.18 1.45
C ALA A 53 -18.42 -36.62 2.67
N ALA A 54 -18.06 -36.13 3.85
CA ALA A 54 -18.82 -36.38 5.07
C ALA A 54 -20.22 -35.73 4.95
N ASP A 55 -21.24 -36.40 5.49
CA ASP A 55 -22.64 -35.97 5.44
C ASP A 55 -22.80 -34.55 5.99
N ALA A 56 -23.18 -33.63 5.12
CA ALA A 56 -23.40 -32.24 5.50
C ALA A 56 -24.70 -32.12 6.32
N PRO A 57 -24.74 -31.27 7.37
CA PRO A 57 -25.94 -31.07 8.17
C PRO A 57 -27.12 -30.55 7.32
N ALA A 58 -28.33 -31.03 7.61
CA ALA A 58 -29.55 -30.68 6.88
C ALA A 58 -29.83 -29.17 6.93
N VAL A 59 -29.78 -28.50 5.77
CA VAL A 59 -30.04 -27.06 5.62
C VAL A 59 -31.55 -26.84 5.50
N LYS A 60 -32.16 -26.14 6.46
CA LYS A 60 -33.59 -25.76 6.40
C LYS A 60 -33.82 -24.77 5.25
N PRO A 61 -34.91 -24.91 4.47
CA PRO A 61 -35.19 -24.02 3.35
C PRO A 61 -35.51 -22.58 3.83
N PRO A 62 -35.19 -21.55 3.05
CA PRO A 62 -35.55 -20.17 3.36
C PRO A 62 -37.07 -19.99 3.33
N LYS A 63 -37.58 -19.12 4.22
CA LYS A 63 -39.02 -18.82 4.33
C LYS A 63 -39.54 -17.92 3.19
N PHE A 64 -38.65 -17.19 2.52
CA PHE A 64 -38.99 -16.23 1.48
C PHE A 64 -38.28 -16.57 0.17
N TYR A 65 -39.02 -16.56 -0.93
CA TYR A 65 -38.51 -16.75 -2.29
C TYR A 65 -38.79 -15.48 -3.11
N PRO A 66 -37.79 -14.88 -3.76
CA PRO A 66 -38.03 -13.78 -4.69
C PRO A 66 -38.81 -14.26 -5.91
N ALA A 67 -39.60 -13.37 -6.53
CA ALA A 67 -40.38 -13.70 -7.74
C ALA A 67 -39.48 -13.91 -8.98
N ASP A 68 -38.32 -13.26 -9.02
CA ASP A 68 -37.35 -13.35 -10.11
C ASP A 68 -35.99 -13.88 -9.63
N ASP A 69 -35.39 -14.75 -10.43
CA ASP A 69 -34.04 -15.26 -10.19
C ASP A 69 -32.97 -14.24 -10.60
N VAL A 70 -32.21 -13.74 -9.62
CA VAL A 70 -31.05 -12.89 -9.89
C VAL A 70 -29.86 -13.75 -10.33
N LYS A 71 -29.41 -13.58 -11.57
CA LYS A 71 -28.23 -14.27 -12.11
C LYS A 71 -26.99 -14.01 -11.23
N LYS A 72 -26.28 -15.08 -10.86
CA LYS A 72 -25.02 -14.97 -10.12
C LYS A 72 -23.96 -14.26 -10.98
N PRO A 73 -23.29 -13.20 -10.48
CA PRO A 73 -22.20 -12.55 -11.18
C PRO A 73 -21.06 -13.54 -11.49
N LEU A 74 -20.43 -13.37 -12.66
CA LEU A 74 -19.27 -14.16 -13.04
C LEU A 74 -18.11 -13.92 -12.07
N VAL A 75 -17.40 -15.00 -11.71
CA VAL A 75 -16.27 -14.92 -10.78
C VAL A 75 -15.10 -14.18 -11.42
N ASN A 76 -14.83 -12.96 -10.98
CA ASN A 76 -13.66 -12.20 -11.39
C ASN A 76 -12.43 -12.63 -10.57
N LYS A 77 -11.45 -13.25 -11.24
CA LYS A 77 -10.18 -13.68 -10.61
C LYS A 77 -9.15 -12.55 -10.45
N ARG A 78 -9.43 -11.33 -10.93
CA ARG A 78 -8.50 -10.19 -10.85
C ARG A 78 -8.45 -9.68 -9.42
N LYS A 79 -7.24 -9.67 -8.84
CA LYS A 79 -6.97 -9.05 -7.54
C LYS A 79 -6.28 -7.70 -7.75
N PRO A 80 -6.70 -6.62 -7.06
CA PRO A 80 -5.98 -5.36 -7.10
C PRO A 80 -4.57 -5.57 -6.54
N LYS A 81 -3.58 -5.04 -7.24
CA LYS A 81 -2.17 -5.06 -6.80
C LYS A 81 -1.79 -3.70 -6.27
N ALA A 82 -0.83 -3.67 -5.34
CA ALA A 82 -0.21 -2.43 -4.92
C ALA A 82 0.35 -1.67 -6.14
N THR A 83 0.28 -0.34 -6.08
CA THR A 83 0.82 0.54 -7.12
C THR A 83 2.33 0.37 -7.19
N LYS A 84 2.90 0.41 -8.41
CA LYS A 84 4.35 0.38 -8.59
C LYS A 84 4.91 1.79 -8.39
N LEU A 85 5.92 1.93 -7.54
CA LEU A 85 6.63 3.20 -7.39
C LEU A 85 7.32 3.61 -8.70
N ARG A 86 7.23 4.91 -9.01
CA ARG A 86 8.03 5.54 -10.06
C ARG A 86 9.49 5.54 -9.64
N ALA A 87 10.41 5.42 -10.59
CA ALA A 87 11.85 5.44 -10.32
C ALA A 87 12.33 6.75 -9.68
N SER A 88 11.64 7.87 -9.96
CA SER A 88 11.94 9.17 -9.36
C SER A 88 11.58 9.26 -7.87
N ILE A 89 10.80 8.32 -7.33
CA ILE A 89 10.33 8.35 -5.93
C ILE A 89 11.12 7.30 -5.15
N THR A 90 12.23 7.73 -4.56
CA THR A 90 13.01 6.93 -3.61
C THR A 90 12.82 7.46 -2.19
N PRO A 91 12.91 6.64 -1.14
CA PRO A 91 12.92 7.13 0.25
C PRO A 91 13.89 8.31 0.38
N GLY A 92 13.48 9.42 0.98
CA GLY A 92 14.29 10.64 1.01
C GLY A 92 13.94 11.72 -0.01
N THR A 93 13.24 11.36 -1.07
CA THR A 93 12.98 12.30 -2.16
C THR A 93 12.00 13.38 -1.73
N VAL A 94 12.28 14.62 -2.09
CA VAL A 94 11.33 15.72 -1.92
C VAL A 94 10.25 15.64 -3.01
N LEU A 95 9.01 15.82 -2.58
CA LEU A 95 7.80 15.65 -3.35
C LEU A 95 7.03 16.97 -3.37
N ILE A 96 6.54 17.39 -4.52
CA ILE A 96 5.62 18.52 -4.64
C ILE A 96 4.19 17.98 -4.70
N ILE A 97 3.35 18.35 -3.74
CA ILE A 97 1.93 17.96 -3.75
C ILE A 97 1.16 18.84 -4.72
N LEU A 98 0.41 18.24 -5.64
CA LEU A 98 -0.36 18.96 -6.65
C LEU A 98 -1.82 19.25 -6.22
N ALA A 99 -2.43 18.37 -5.43
CA ALA A 99 -3.85 18.42 -5.12
C ALA A 99 -4.16 18.43 -3.61
N GLY A 100 -5.35 18.94 -3.27
CA GLY A 100 -5.87 19.00 -1.91
C GLY A 100 -5.38 20.22 -1.10
N ARG A 101 -5.60 20.18 0.22
CA ARG A 101 -5.29 21.29 1.14
C ARG A 101 -3.81 21.71 1.11
N PHE A 102 -2.90 20.76 0.88
CA PHE A 102 -1.45 21.00 0.87
C PHE A 102 -0.87 21.18 -0.53
N LYS A 103 -1.69 21.55 -1.52
CA LYS A 103 -1.22 21.85 -2.89
C LYS A 103 -0.08 22.88 -2.91
N GLY A 104 0.91 22.65 -3.76
CA GLY A 104 2.12 23.44 -3.90
C GLY A 104 3.15 23.26 -2.77
N LYS A 105 2.85 22.51 -1.69
CA LYS A 105 3.84 22.32 -0.63
C LYS A 105 4.85 21.24 -1.03
N ARG A 106 6.09 21.46 -0.60
CA ARG A 106 7.20 20.51 -0.74
C ARG A 106 7.28 19.64 0.50
N VAL A 107 7.38 18.34 0.33
CA VAL A 107 7.15 17.36 1.39
C VAL A 107 8.11 16.18 1.19
N VAL A 108 8.56 15.52 2.24
CA VAL A 108 9.58 14.47 2.16
C VAL A 108 8.92 13.09 2.13
N PHE A 109 9.31 12.24 1.16
CA PHE A 109 8.83 10.87 1.05
C PHE A 109 9.53 9.94 2.04
N LEU A 110 8.75 9.18 2.82
CA LEU A 110 9.26 8.22 3.80
C LEU A 110 9.23 6.79 3.26
N LYS A 111 8.03 6.23 3.09
CA LYS A 111 7.82 4.85 2.61
C LYS A 111 6.54 4.71 1.82
N GLN A 112 6.43 3.64 1.04
CA GLN A 112 5.16 3.22 0.44
C GLN A 112 4.41 2.32 1.42
N LEU A 113 3.11 2.57 1.59
CA LEU A 113 2.24 1.76 2.43
C LEU A 113 1.71 0.53 1.68
N SER A 114 1.12 -0.42 2.42
CA SER A 114 0.55 -1.65 1.86
C SER A 114 -0.56 -1.40 0.83
N SER A 115 -1.29 -0.30 0.98
CA SER A 115 -2.30 0.19 0.02
C SER A 115 -1.71 0.71 -1.29
N GLY A 116 -0.40 0.95 -1.36
CA GLY A 116 0.26 1.62 -2.47
C GLY A 116 0.31 3.15 -2.37
N LEU A 117 -0.30 3.74 -1.33
CA LEU A 117 -0.19 5.17 -1.05
C LEU A 117 1.20 5.51 -0.49
N LEU A 118 1.64 6.74 -0.75
CA LEU A 118 2.89 7.28 -0.22
C LEU A 118 2.65 7.81 1.19
N LEU A 119 3.49 7.42 2.14
CA LEU A 119 3.62 8.10 3.42
C LEU A 119 4.60 9.26 3.27
N VAL A 120 4.11 10.46 3.53
CA VAL A 120 4.85 11.70 3.32
C VAL A 120 4.78 12.56 4.57
N THR A 121 5.85 13.28 4.87
CA THR A 121 5.88 14.26 5.96
C THR A 121 6.62 15.52 5.53
N GLY A 122 6.03 16.69 5.79
CA GLY A 122 6.67 17.96 5.50
C GLY A 122 6.89 18.62 6.83
N PRO A 123 8.10 18.47 7.42
CA PRO A 123 8.33 18.63 8.85
C PRO A 123 7.46 19.73 9.43
N PHE A 124 6.59 19.37 10.37
CA PHE A 124 5.38 20.14 10.65
C PHE A 124 5.71 21.58 11.08
N LYS A 125 6.87 21.77 11.73
CA LYS A 125 7.42 23.07 12.13
C LYS A 125 7.79 23.98 10.94
N ILE A 126 8.19 23.42 9.80
CA ILE A 126 8.61 24.18 8.61
C ILE A 126 7.40 24.46 7.72
N ASN A 127 6.65 23.41 7.36
CA ASN A 127 5.65 23.50 6.27
C ASN A 127 4.22 23.33 6.75
N GLY A 128 4.00 22.93 8.01
CA GLY A 128 2.66 22.60 8.54
C GLY A 128 1.98 21.45 7.80
N VAL A 129 2.74 20.50 7.25
CA VAL A 129 2.20 19.27 6.62
C VAL A 129 2.46 18.10 7.58
N PRO A 130 1.44 17.53 8.22
CA PRO A 130 1.64 16.39 9.11
C PRO A 130 1.96 15.13 8.30
N LEU A 131 2.31 14.05 9.01
CA LEU A 131 2.32 12.70 8.47
C LEU A 131 1.00 12.42 7.76
N ARG A 132 1.09 12.20 6.44
CA ARG A 132 -0.08 12.08 5.59
C ARG A 132 0.13 11.07 4.48
N ARG A 133 -0.96 10.37 4.16
CA ARG A 133 -1.05 9.49 2.99
C ARG A 133 -1.36 10.32 1.75
N VAL A 134 -0.60 10.13 0.69
CA VAL A 134 -0.77 10.82 -0.59
C VAL A 134 -0.72 9.82 -1.73
N ASN A 135 -1.57 9.98 -2.73
CA ASN A 135 -1.52 9.16 -3.94
C ASN A 135 -0.39 9.67 -4.85
N GLN A 136 0.43 8.74 -5.33
CA GLN A 136 1.57 8.96 -6.22
C GLN A 136 1.23 9.78 -7.48
N SER A 137 0.01 9.69 -8.00
CA SER A 137 -0.40 10.47 -9.18
C SER A 137 -0.51 11.97 -8.94
N TYR A 138 -0.70 12.41 -7.69
CA TYR A 138 -0.84 13.82 -7.32
C TYR A 138 0.46 14.44 -6.83
N VAL A 139 1.58 13.86 -7.23
CA VAL A 139 2.91 14.25 -6.77
C VAL A 139 3.89 14.34 -7.94
N ILE A 140 4.71 15.40 -7.91
CA ILE A 140 5.94 15.48 -8.69
C ILE A 140 7.10 15.07 -7.78
N GLY A 141 7.87 14.07 -8.18
CA GLY A 141 9.12 13.75 -7.51
C GLY A 141 10.24 14.62 -8.06
N THR A 142 10.92 15.34 -7.19
CA THR A 142 12.06 16.18 -7.57
C THR A 142 13.36 15.38 -7.51
N SER A 143 14.43 15.93 -8.07
CA SER A 143 15.79 15.35 -8.04
C SER A 143 16.43 15.41 -6.65
N THR A 144 16.01 16.36 -5.80
CA THR A 144 16.54 16.57 -4.45
C THR A 144 16.20 15.43 -3.49
N LYS A 145 17.21 14.87 -2.83
CA LYS A 145 17.10 13.75 -1.88
C LYS A 145 17.71 14.10 -0.53
N ILE A 146 17.08 13.60 0.52
CA ILE A 146 17.50 13.72 1.91
C ILE A 146 17.81 12.31 2.41
N ASP A 147 18.87 12.13 3.20
CA ASP A 147 19.11 10.85 3.85
C ASP A 147 18.12 10.64 5.02
N ILE A 148 17.43 9.50 5.01
CA ILE A 148 16.36 9.12 5.97
C ILE A 148 16.75 7.88 6.78
N SER A 149 18.00 7.41 6.67
CA SER A 149 18.49 6.23 7.39
C SER A 149 18.20 6.23 8.91
N GLY A 150 18.20 7.40 9.55
CA GLY A 150 17.93 7.55 10.99
C GLY A 150 16.46 7.67 11.41
N VAL A 151 15.49 7.56 10.50
CA VAL A 151 14.06 7.78 10.80
C VAL A 151 13.31 6.46 10.89
N ASN A 152 12.72 6.17 12.05
CA ASN A 152 11.89 4.98 12.22
C ASN A 152 10.46 5.21 11.70
N VAL A 153 10.02 4.37 10.77
CA VAL A 153 8.72 4.50 10.08
C VAL A 153 7.87 3.22 10.23
N ASP A 154 8.32 2.22 10.98
CA ASP A 154 7.70 0.89 11.00
C ASP A 154 6.31 0.89 11.65
N LYS A 155 6.09 1.77 12.63
CA LYS A 155 4.80 1.94 13.33
C LYS A 155 3.64 2.35 12.40
N PHE A 156 3.93 3.01 11.29
CA PHE A 156 2.90 3.66 10.46
C PHE A 156 2.37 2.74 9.35
N ASP A 157 1.15 2.24 9.55
CA ASP A 157 0.41 1.44 8.57
C ASP A 157 -0.87 2.13 8.09
N ASP A 158 -1.52 1.57 7.06
CA ASP A 158 -2.78 2.09 6.53
C ASP A 158 -3.91 2.18 7.57
N LYS A 159 -3.90 1.29 8.57
CA LYS A 159 -4.87 1.26 9.67
C LYS A 159 -4.70 2.46 10.60
N TYR A 160 -3.47 2.93 10.81
CA TYR A 160 -3.18 4.09 11.64
C TYR A 160 -3.88 5.36 11.12
N PHE A 161 -4.02 5.47 9.80
CA PHE A 161 -4.65 6.61 9.13
C PHE A 161 -6.11 6.36 8.74
N ALA A 162 -6.75 5.32 9.27
CA ALA A 162 -8.16 5.09 9.04
C ALA A 162 -8.98 6.24 9.65
N LYS A 163 -9.98 6.73 8.91
CA LYS A 163 -10.92 7.72 9.43
C LYS A 163 -11.86 7.01 10.39
N GLU A 164 -11.98 7.51 11.62
CA GLU A 164 -13.00 7.05 12.55
C GLU A 164 -14.37 7.44 12.00
N VAL A 165 -15.20 6.42 11.76
CA VAL A 165 -16.59 6.63 11.33
C VAL A 165 -17.44 6.55 12.59
N GLN A 166 -17.93 7.70 13.06
CA GLN A 166 -18.90 7.73 14.14
C GLN A 166 -20.19 7.05 13.63
N LYS A 167 -20.61 5.98 14.29
CA LYS A 167 -21.91 5.36 14.00
C LYS A 167 -23.00 6.34 14.42
N LYS A 168 -23.83 6.76 13.47
CA LYS A 168 -25.04 7.55 13.77
C LYS A 168 -25.84 6.80 14.84
N LYS A 169 -26.02 7.41 16.01
CA LYS A 169 -26.65 6.77 17.18
C LYS A 169 -28.17 6.68 17.07
N LYS A 170 -28.82 7.50 16.23
CA LYS A 170 -30.27 7.47 16.01
C LYS A 170 -30.61 7.71 14.53
N LYS A 171 -31.69 7.08 14.06
CA LYS A 171 -32.24 7.23 12.70
C LYS A 171 -33.58 7.97 12.81
N GLY A 172 -33.55 9.29 12.73
CA GLY A 172 -34.74 10.15 12.64
C GLY A 172 -34.55 11.18 11.52
N GLU A 173 -35.65 11.58 10.88
CA GLU A 173 -35.64 12.48 9.70
C GLU A 173 -35.33 13.95 10.06
N GLY A 174 -35.68 14.38 11.28
CA GLY A 174 -35.55 15.77 11.73
C GLY A 174 -34.13 16.25 12.08
N GLU A 175 -33.20 15.35 12.44
CA GLU A 175 -31.82 15.72 12.85
C GLU A 175 -30.83 15.78 11.67
N PHE A 176 -31.29 15.59 10.43
CA PHE A 176 -30.41 15.64 9.24
C PHE A 176 -29.92 17.08 8.93
N PHE A 177 -30.66 18.10 9.37
CA PHE A 177 -30.35 19.52 9.13
C PHE A 177 -29.72 20.24 10.33
N GLU A 178 -29.80 19.67 11.53
CA GLU A 178 -28.98 20.12 12.66
C GLU A 178 -27.58 19.57 12.46
N ALA A 179 -26.77 20.31 11.71
CA ALA A 179 -25.33 20.20 11.80
C ALA A 179 -24.96 20.58 13.24
N GLU A 180 -24.97 19.59 14.15
CA GLU A 180 -24.24 19.66 15.41
C GLU A 180 -22.92 20.32 15.05
N LYS A 181 -22.68 21.51 15.61
CA LYS A 181 -21.43 22.24 15.45
C LYS A 181 -20.35 21.23 15.80
N GLU A 182 -19.69 20.68 14.78
CA GLU A 182 -18.70 19.62 14.95
C GLU A 182 -17.67 20.18 15.94
N ASP A 183 -17.77 19.74 17.20
CA ASP A 183 -16.80 20.06 18.23
C ASP A 183 -15.45 19.76 17.62
N LYS A 184 -14.65 20.81 17.43
CA LYS A 184 -13.41 20.79 16.65
C LYS A 184 -12.66 19.53 17.02
N ASN A 185 -12.67 18.52 16.14
CA ASN A 185 -12.06 17.21 16.40
C ASN A 185 -10.66 17.41 16.98
N VAL A 186 -10.51 17.30 18.29
CA VAL A 186 -9.26 17.57 18.97
C VAL A 186 -8.31 16.47 18.56
N LEU A 187 -7.20 16.84 17.91
CA LEU A 187 -6.22 15.86 17.46
C LEU A 187 -5.68 15.08 18.67
N PRO A 188 -5.73 13.73 18.65
CA PRO A 188 -5.17 12.90 19.71
C PRO A 188 -3.72 13.28 20.01
N GLN A 189 -3.35 13.32 21.30
CA GLN A 189 -2.00 13.68 21.74
C GLN A 189 -0.94 12.73 21.15
N GLU A 190 -1.26 11.44 21.04
CA GLU A 190 -0.41 10.42 20.44
C GLU A 190 0.08 10.79 19.03
N LYS A 191 -0.81 11.34 18.18
CA LYS A 191 -0.44 11.73 16.81
C LYS A 191 0.54 12.91 16.79
N LYS A 192 0.50 13.78 17.81
CA LYS A 192 1.43 14.91 17.94
C LYS A 192 2.81 14.41 18.39
N GLU A 193 2.86 13.44 19.28
CA GLU A 193 4.11 12.83 19.76
C GLU A 193 4.79 12.02 18.65
N ASP A 194 4.01 11.19 17.94
CA ASP A 194 4.49 10.45 16.77
C ASP A 194 5.07 11.39 15.70
N GLN A 195 4.42 12.53 15.47
CA GLN A 195 4.92 13.54 14.54
C GLN A 195 6.26 14.13 15.00
N LYS A 196 6.40 14.48 16.28
CA LYS A 196 7.65 15.01 16.83
C LYS A 196 8.77 13.99 16.75
N ALA A 197 8.49 12.72 17.03
CA ALA A 197 9.46 11.64 16.98
C ALA A 197 10.05 11.45 15.56
N VAL A 198 9.21 11.59 14.53
CA VAL A 198 9.64 11.50 13.13
C VAL A 198 10.32 12.80 12.65
N ASP A 199 9.81 13.96 13.04
CA ASP A 199 10.32 15.24 12.56
C ASP A 199 11.67 15.61 13.16
N THR A 200 11.94 15.27 14.42
CA THR A 200 13.19 15.62 15.10
C THR A 200 14.44 15.14 14.33
N PRO A 201 14.57 13.84 13.98
CA PRO A 201 15.70 13.37 13.18
C PRO A 201 15.71 13.96 11.76
N LEU A 202 14.54 14.20 11.14
CA LEU A 202 14.45 14.78 9.80
C LEU A 202 14.93 16.23 9.75
N VAL A 203 14.56 17.06 10.74
CA VAL A 203 14.98 18.46 10.81
C VAL A 203 16.50 18.54 10.98
N ASN A 204 17.09 17.67 11.81
CA ASN A 204 18.54 17.59 11.95
C ASN A 204 19.26 17.24 10.64
N CYS A 205 18.64 16.43 9.78
CA CYS A 205 19.18 16.12 8.46
C CYS A 205 19.00 17.28 7.47
N ILE A 206 17.87 18.00 7.56
CA ILE A 206 17.55 19.14 6.69
C ILE A 206 18.47 20.33 7.00
N ASP A 207 18.72 20.63 8.27
CA ASP A 207 19.54 21.76 8.69
C ASP A 207 21.03 21.60 8.27
N LYS A 208 21.47 20.37 7.95
CA LYS A 208 22.81 20.10 7.37
C LYS A 208 22.94 20.54 5.91
N ILE A 209 21.82 20.65 5.19
CA ILE A 209 21.82 21.01 3.77
C ILE A 209 21.46 22.50 3.67
N ALA A 210 22.37 23.29 3.12
CA ALA A 210 22.17 24.72 2.92
C ALA A 210 20.88 25.00 2.14
N ASP A 211 20.12 26.00 2.59
CA ASP A 211 18.86 26.47 1.99
C ASP A 211 17.73 25.45 1.82
N LEU A 212 17.88 24.21 2.32
CA LEU A 212 16.84 23.21 2.17
C LEU A 212 15.60 23.52 3.03
N LYS A 213 15.81 24.15 4.19
CA LYS A 213 14.75 24.60 5.08
C LYS A 213 13.88 25.68 4.43
N THR A 214 14.50 26.66 3.78
CA THR A 214 13.79 27.73 3.05
C THR A 214 13.12 27.17 1.80
N TYR A 215 13.77 26.24 1.10
CA TYR A 215 13.19 25.52 -0.03
C TYR A 215 11.92 24.76 0.36
N LEU A 216 11.95 23.99 1.46
CA LEU A 216 10.79 23.26 1.97
C LEU A 216 9.66 24.23 2.37
N ALA A 217 9.97 25.32 3.09
CA ALA A 217 9.00 26.32 3.52
C ALA A 217 8.27 26.98 2.35
N ALA A 218 8.98 27.22 1.24
CA ALA A 218 8.43 27.86 0.07
C ALA A 218 7.37 26.99 -0.64
N ARG A 219 6.35 27.65 -1.18
CA ARG A 219 5.30 27.02 -1.99
C ARG A 219 5.73 27.00 -3.46
N PHE A 220 5.53 25.87 -4.12
CA PHE A 220 5.65 25.75 -5.56
C PHE A 220 4.43 26.38 -6.25
N SER A 221 4.71 27.28 -7.18
CA SER A 221 3.77 27.83 -8.14
C SER A 221 4.50 28.06 -9.46
N LEU A 222 3.76 28.05 -10.56
CA LEU A 222 4.27 28.45 -11.86
C LEU A 222 4.00 29.94 -12.04
N LYS A 223 5.02 30.69 -12.44
CA LYS A 223 4.86 32.10 -12.85
C LYS A 223 4.57 32.17 -14.35
N GLN A 224 4.08 33.32 -14.80
CA GLN A 224 3.87 33.58 -16.21
C GLN A 224 5.18 33.37 -16.99
N GLY A 225 5.11 32.66 -18.11
CA GLY A 225 6.27 32.29 -18.94
C GLY A 225 6.95 30.97 -18.56
N MET A 226 6.69 30.39 -17.38
CA MET A 226 7.25 29.07 -17.02
C MET A 226 6.45 27.94 -17.66
N LYS A 227 7.07 27.16 -18.55
CA LYS A 227 6.42 26.01 -19.20
C LYS A 227 6.81 24.69 -18.51
N PRO A 228 5.85 23.93 -17.95
CA PRO A 228 6.17 22.72 -17.17
C PRO A 228 6.91 21.61 -17.92
N HIS A 229 6.79 21.54 -19.25
CA HIS A 229 7.49 20.56 -20.07
C HIS A 229 8.97 20.90 -20.31
N GLU A 230 9.37 22.15 -20.08
CA GLU A 230 10.76 22.61 -20.15
C GLU A 230 11.44 22.53 -18.75
N LEU A 231 10.65 22.42 -17.68
CA LEU A 231 11.17 22.37 -16.32
C LEU A 231 11.68 20.97 -15.95
N VAL A 232 12.88 20.93 -15.38
CA VAL A 232 13.43 19.74 -14.73
C VAL A 232 13.15 19.85 -13.24
N PHE A 233 12.54 18.80 -12.68
CA PHE A 233 12.14 18.71 -11.28
C PHE A 233 13.13 17.85 -10.49
#